data_AF-A0A9P8FH98-F1
#
_entry.id   AF-A0A9P8FH98-F1
#
_cell.length_a   1.000
_cell.length_b   1.000
_cell.length_c   1.000
_cell.angle_alpha   90.00
_cell.angle_beta   90.00
_cell.angle_gamma   90.00
#
_symmetry.space_group_name_H-M   'P 1'
#
loop_
_entity.id
_entity.type
_entity.pdbx_description
1 polymer ?
#
loop_
_entity_poly.entity_id
_entity_poly.type
_entity_poly.pdbx_seq_one_letter_code
_entity_poly.pdbx_strand_id
1 'polypeptide(L)'
;MQFLLSLPDHFKLYTGYDYPPEDREYGGEKGQPRPYATVDEHKQSNKHAKSGTMENEFVQWRTTRDNELKAPKLLHQSLQVNLLGGRFPTASGEQPALLTVPVQLPEDFQNGVHGMKVKL
;
A
#
# COMPACT_ATOMS: atom_id res chain seq x y z
N MET A 1 -15.70 3.12 -3.14
CA MET A 1 -16.27 1.76 -3.31
C MET A 1 -17.70 1.78 -3.84
N GLN A 2 -18.64 2.48 -3.19
CA GLN A 2 -20.07 2.44 -3.60
C GLN A 2 -20.32 2.76 -5.08
N PHE A 3 -19.63 3.75 -5.65
CA PHE A 3 -19.69 4.02 -7.09
C PHE A 3 -19.30 2.80 -7.94
N LEU A 4 -18.19 2.12 -7.64
CA LEU A 4 -17.78 0.92 -8.37
C LEU A 4 -18.80 -0.21 -8.21
N LEU A 5 -19.43 -0.34 -7.04
CA LEU A 5 -20.48 -1.33 -6.80
C LEU A 5 -21.82 -0.95 -7.44
N SER A 6 -22.02 0.28 -7.90
CA SER A 6 -23.20 0.67 -8.67
C SER A 6 -23.12 0.28 -10.16
N LEU A 7 -21.96 -0.18 -10.63
CA LEU A 7 -21.78 -0.67 -11.99
C LEU A 7 -22.55 -2.00 -12.22
N PRO A 8 -22.78 -2.42 -13.48
CA PRO A 8 -23.44 -3.69 -13.78
C PRO A 8 -22.73 -4.89 -13.15
N ASP A 9 -23.51 -5.85 -12.64
CA ASP A 9 -23.04 -6.97 -11.84
C ASP A 9 -21.95 -7.82 -12.52
N HIS A 10 -22.03 -7.97 -13.84
CA HIS A 10 -21.08 -8.75 -14.64
C HIS A 10 -19.76 -8.02 -14.94
N PHE A 11 -19.62 -6.75 -14.59
CA PHE A 11 -18.39 -6.00 -14.85
C PHE A 11 -17.26 -6.53 -13.98
N LYS A 12 -16.09 -6.74 -14.61
CA LYS A 12 -14.86 -7.16 -13.93
C LYS A 12 -14.14 -5.94 -13.40
N LEU A 13 -13.90 -5.90 -12.10
CA LEU A 13 -13.05 -4.91 -11.45
C LEU A 13 -11.65 -5.50 -11.28
N TYR A 14 -10.71 -5.03 -12.10
CA TYR A 14 -9.31 -5.48 -12.03
C TYR A 14 -8.59 -4.80 -10.87
N THR A 15 -7.93 -5.58 -10.03
CA THR A 15 -7.22 -5.08 -8.85
C THR A 15 -5.78 -4.71 -9.20
N GLY A 16 -5.26 -3.63 -8.60
CA GLY A 16 -3.85 -3.27 -8.75
C GLY A 16 -2.91 -4.21 -7.99
N TYR A 17 -3.40 -4.87 -6.94
CA TYR A 17 -2.67 -5.82 -6.12
C TYR A 17 -3.61 -6.92 -5.64
N ASP A 18 -3.04 -8.09 -5.39
CA ASP A 18 -3.74 -9.16 -4.72
C ASP A 18 -2.79 -9.93 -3.80
N TYR A 19 -3.22 -10.08 -2.55
CA TYR A 19 -2.49 -10.77 -1.49
C TYR A 19 -3.32 -11.99 -1.07
N PRO A 20 -3.22 -13.11 -1.82
CA PRO A 20 -4.05 -14.29 -1.58
C PRO A 20 -3.85 -14.84 -0.16
N PRO A 21 -4.93 -15.08 0.59
CA PRO A 21 -4.89 -16.02 1.70
C PRO A 21 -4.41 -17.38 1.21
N GLU A 22 -3.64 -18.11 2.03
CA GLU A 22 -3.05 -19.41 1.66
C GLU A 22 -4.10 -20.44 1.25
N ASP A 23 -5.31 -20.34 1.79
CA ASP A 23 -6.42 -21.26 1.56
C ASP A 23 -7.33 -20.87 0.38
N ARG A 24 -7.14 -19.68 -0.21
CA ARG A 24 -8.02 -19.21 -1.28
C ARG A 24 -7.72 -19.93 -2.59
N GLU A 25 -8.70 -20.69 -3.08
CA GLU A 25 -8.64 -21.34 -4.39
C GLU A 25 -8.94 -20.36 -5.54
N TYR A 26 -8.10 -20.40 -6.57
CA TYR A 26 -8.32 -19.69 -7.82
C TYR A 26 -7.57 -20.40 -8.97
N GLY A 27 -8.23 -20.60 -10.10
CA GLY A 27 -7.62 -21.28 -11.26
C GLY A 27 -7.28 -22.75 -11.04
N GLY A 28 -7.89 -23.41 -10.06
CA GLY A 28 -7.65 -24.82 -9.73
C GLY A 28 -6.56 -25.06 -8.68
N GLU A 29 -5.93 -24.00 -8.16
CA GLU A 29 -4.86 -24.09 -7.16
C GLU A 29 -5.12 -23.10 -6.00
N LYS A 30 -4.52 -23.38 -4.83
CA LYS A 30 -4.60 -22.53 -3.64
C LYS A 30 -3.51 -21.47 -3.63
N GLY A 31 -3.80 -20.32 -3.01
CA GLY A 31 -2.84 -19.23 -2.86
C GLY A 31 -2.53 -18.49 -4.17
N GLN A 32 -3.30 -18.74 -5.24
CA GLN A 32 -3.07 -18.10 -6.53
C GLN A 32 -3.64 -16.67 -6.55
N PRO A 33 -2.93 -15.73 -7.20
CA PRO A 33 -3.43 -14.37 -7.36
C PRO A 33 -4.61 -14.35 -8.33
N ARG A 34 -5.60 -13.53 -7.99
CA ARG A 34 -6.83 -13.32 -8.74
C ARG A 34 -6.82 -11.88 -9.27
N PRO A 35 -6.77 -11.66 -10.59
CA PRO A 35 -6.58 -10.33 -11.18
C PRO A 35 -7.84 -9.45 -11.14
N TYR A 36 -9.03 -10.04 -10.96
CA TYR A 36 -10.28 -9.31 -10.87
C TYR A 36 -11.33 -10.09 -10.06
N ALA A 37 -12.29 -9.37 -9.49
CA ALA A 37 -13.59 -9.91 -9.11
C ALA A 37 -14.69 -9.11 -9.82
N THR A 38 -15.84 -9.73 -10.01
CA THR A 38 -17.01 -9.05 -10.58
C THR A 38 -17.64 -8.11 -9.56
N VAL A 39 -18.44 -7.15 -10.04
CA VAL A 39 -19.21 -6.27 -9.15
C VAL A 39 -20.12 -7.09 -8.23
N ASP A 40 -20.78 -8.13 -8.76
CA ASP A 40 -21.62 -9.04 -7.97
C ASP A 40 -20.84 -9.74 -6.85
N GLU A 41 -19.68 -10.33 -7.18
CA GLU A 41 -18.84 -10.98 -6.17
C GLU A 41 -18.40 -10.00 -5.07
N HIS A 42 -18.07 -8.76 -5.42
CA HIS A 42 -17.75 -7.74 -4.42
C HIS A 42 -18.96 -7.37 -3.55
N LYS A 43 -20.15 -7.21 -4.14
CA LYS A 43 -21.39 -6.93 -3.39
C LYS A 43 -21.72 -8.02 -2.39
N GLN A 44 -21.49 -9.28 -2.76
CA GLN A 44 -21.87 -10.43 -1.91
C GLN A 44 -20.80 -10.76 -0.86
N SER A 45 -19.52 -10.75 -1.27
CA SER A 45 -18.46 -11.42 -0.52
C SER A 45 -17.30 -10.53 -0.06
N ASN A 46 -17.31 -9.23 -0.38
CA ASN A 46 -16.24 -8.34 0.10
C ASN A 46 -16.28 -8.26 1.64
N LYS A 47 -15.24 -8.81 2.28
CA LYS A 47 -15.12 -8.87 3.75
C LYS A 47 -15.19 -7.52 4.47
N HIS A 48 -14.95 -6.42 3.77
CA HIS A 48 -14.85 -5.09 4.36
C HIS A 48 -15.94 -4.13 3.90
N ALA A 49 -16.41 -4.26 2.65
CA ALA A 49 -17.27 -3.26 2.01
C ALA A 49 -18.32 -3.90 1.09
N LYS A 50 -18.88 -5.05 1.50
CA LYS A 50 -20.01 -5.69 0.81
C LYS A 50 -21.29 -4.84 0.91
N SER A 51 -22.32 -5.23 0.15
CA SER A 51 -23.64 -4.60 0.26
C SER A 51 -24.16 -4.66 1.69
N GLY A 52 -24.68 -3.53 2.17
CA GLY A 52 -25.19 -3.38 3.54
C GLY A 52 -24.16 -2.93 4.57
N THR A 53 -22.87 -2.85 4.24
CA THR A 53 -21.87 -2.23 5.14
C THR A 53 -22.16 -0.74 5.30
N MET A 54 -22.33 -0.27 6.54
CA MET A 54 -22.53 1.15 6.83
C MET A 54 -21.22 1.94 6.74
N GLU A 55 -21.30 3.21 6.34
CA GLU A 55 -20.12 4.06 6.17
C GLU A 55 -19.34 4.24 7.48
N ASN A 56 -20.04 4.51 8.58
CA ASN A 56 -19.43 4.69 9.90
C ASN A 56 -18.68 3.43 10.37
N GLU A 57 -19.26 2.24 10.18
CA GLU A 57 -18.63 0.96 10.49
C GLU A 57 -17.36 0.75 9.66
N PHE A 58 -17.45 1.01 8.35
CA PHE A 58 -16.30 0.91 7.46
C PHE A 58 -15.19 1.89 7.86
N VAL A 59 -15.52 3.16 8.12
CA VAL A 59 -14.56 4.19 8.51
C VAL A 59 -13.88 3.84 9.83
N GLN A 60 -14.65 3.41 10.83
CA GLN A 60 -14.10 2.99 12.11
C GLN A 60 -13.14 1.80 11.95
N TRP A 61 -13.59 0.74 11.28
CA TRP A 61 -12.76 -0.43 11.00
C TRP A 61 -11.48 -0.07 10.24
N ARG A 62 -11.60 0.76 9.18
CA ARG A 62 -10.48 1.13 8.32
C ARG A 62 -9.45 1.97 9.08
N THR A 63 -9.91 2.93 9.88
CA THR A 63 -9.08 3.81 10.71
C THR A 63 -8.29 3.01 11.74
N THR A 64 -8.97 2.12 12.48
CA THR A 64 -8.31 1.24 13.45
C THR A 64 -7.23 0.40 12.79
N ARG A 65 -7.54 -0.23 11.65
CA ARG A 65 -6.57 -1.07 10.93
C ARG A 65 -5.40 -0.27 10.37
N ASP A 66 -5.63 0.94 9.87
CA ASP A 66 -4.55 1.79 9.32
C ASP A 66 -3.52 2.18 10.39
N ASN A 67 -3.95 2.39 11.63
CA ASN A 67 -3.04 2.71 12.75
C ASN A 67 -2.08 1.56 13.12
N GLU A 68 -2.39 0.32 12.73
CA GLU A 68 -1.56 -0.86 13.03
C GLU A 68 -0.58 -1.20 11.90
N LEU A 69 -0.76 -0.62 10.71
CA LEU A 69 0.03 -0.97 9.53
C LEU A 69 1.33 -0.18 9.49
N LYS A 70 2.43 -0.88 9.20
CA LYS A 70 3.72 -0.25 8.90
C LYS A 70 3.67 0.42 7.53
N ALA A 71 4.48 1.46 7.35
CA ALA A 71 4.71 2.06 6.05
C ALA A 71 5.19 1.00 5.03
N PRO A 72 4.71 1.01 3.78
CA PRO A 72 5.20 0.11 2.73
C PRO A 72 6.71 0.27 2.52
N LYS A 73 7.40 -0.86 2.31
CA LYS A 73 8.87 -0.92 2.18
C LYS A 73 9.46 0.05 1.14
N LEU A 74 8.72 0.30 0.06
CA LEU A 74 9.14 1.15 -1.06
C LEU A 74 8.39 2.49 -1.14
N LEU A 75 7.74 2.93 -0.06
CA LEU A 75 6.90 4.13 -0.09
C LEU A 75 7.67 5.36 -0.59
N HIS A 76 8.82 5.67 0.01
CA HIS A 76 9.59 6.88 -0.33
C HIS A 76 10.18 6.84 -1.75
N GLN A 77 10.66 5.67 -2.18
CA GLN A 77 11.23 5.47 -3.51
C GLN A 77 10.15 5.58 -4.59
N SER A 78 9.03 4.88 -4.40
CA SER A 78 7.91 4.88 -5.33
C SER A 78 7.31 6.26 -5.50
N LEU A 79 7.15 7.04 -4.41
CA LEU A 79 6.62 8.40 -4.51
C LEU A 79 7.50 9.31 -5.37
N GLN A 80 8.82 9.27 -5.18
CA GLN A 80 9.75 10.13 -5.94
C GLN A 80 9.72 9.84 -7.44
N VAL A 81 9.63 8.57 -7.83
CA VAL A 81 9.63 8.18 -9.24
C VAL A 81 8.24 8.34 -9.86
N ASN A 82 7.17 7.96 -9.15
CA ASN A 82 5.80 7.98 -9.69
C ASN A 82 5.28 9.40 -9.88
N LEU A 83 5.62 10.34 -8.99
CA LEU A 83 5.24 11.76 -9.15
C LEU A 83 5.89 12.40 -10.38
N LEU A 84 7.02 11.86 -10.84
CA LEU A 84 7.73 12.32 -12.03
C LEU A 84 7.36 11.53 -13.30
N GLY A 85 6.25 10.78 -13.26
CA GLY A 85 5.77 9.98 -14.39
C GLY A 85 6.71 8.82 -14.73
N GLY A 86 7.33 8.21 -13.72
CA GLY A 86 8.26 7.09 -13.89
C GLY A 86 9.72 7.51 -14.11
N ARG A 87 10.01 8.81 -14.13
CA ARG A 87 11.39 9.31 -14.30
C ARG A 87 12.11 9.34 -12.95
N PHE A 88 13.36 8.90 -12.96
CA PHE A 88 14.23 9.06 -11.79
C PHE A 88 14.65 10.53 -11.64
N PRO A 89 15.00 10.97 -10.41
CA PRO A 89 15.64 12.25 -10.19
C PRO A 89 16.89 12.41 -11.07
N THR A 90 17.17 13.64 -11.51
CA THR A 90 18.34 13.92 -12.35
C THR A 90 19.63 13.87 -11.51
N ALA A 91 20.67 13.27 -12.08
CA ALA A 91 22.04 13.39 -11.59
C ALA A 91 22.50 14.86 -11.60
N SER A 92 23.39 15.22 -10.68
CA SER A 92 24.00 16.56 -10.61
C SER A 92 25.50 16.46 -10.90
N GLY A 93 25.93 16.98 -12.05
CA GLY A 93 27.33 16.88 -12.50
C GLY A 93 27.77 15.42 -12.64
N GLU A 94 28.89 15.06 -12.01
CA GLU A 94 29.42 13.69 -11.99
C GLU A 94 28.81 12.80 -10.90
N GLN A 95 27.87 13.31 -10.09
CA GLN A 95 27.27 12.54 -9.00
C GLN A 95 26.08 11.68 -9.48
N PRO A 96 25.90 10.47 -8.93
CA PRO A 96 24.75 9.65 -9.26
C PRO A 96 23.43 10.30 -8.80
N ALA A 97 22.34 9.96 -9.49
CA ALA A 97 21.00 10.29 -9.02
C ALA A 97 20.72 9.60 -7.68
N LEU A 98 20.17 10.33 -6.71
CA LEU A 98 19.85 9.83 -5.38
C LEU A 98 18.34 9.78 -5.16
N LEU A 99 17.89 8.75 -4.45
CA LEU A 99 16.56 8.71 -3.85
C LEU A 99 16.68 9.10 -2.38
N THR A 100 15.91 10.09 -1.96
CA THR A 100 15.94 10.61 -0.59
C THR A 100 14.97 9.82 0.28
N VAL A 101 15.43 9.33 1.43
CA VAL A 101 14.59 8.63 2.41
C VAL A 101 14.70 9.37 3.74
N PRO A 102 13.59 9.83 4.33
CA PRO A 102 13.61 10.36 5.69
C PRO A 102 14.10 9.31 6.68
N VAL A 103 15.04 9.70 7.54
CA VAL A 103 15.55 8.84 8.60
C VAL A 103 15.06 9.38 9.94
N GLN A 104 14.47 8.52 10.76
CA GLN A 104 14.24 8.83 12.16
C GLN A 104 15.56 8.67 12.89
N LEU A 105 16.10 9.80 13.37
CA LEU A 105 17.30 9.78 14.19
C LEU A 105 16.93 9.40 15.63
N PRO A 106 17.72 8.55 16.30
CA PRO A 106 17.60 8.35 17.75
C PRO A 106 17.64 9.70 18.48
N GLU A 107 16.90 9.84 19.58
CA GLU A 107 16.84 11.11 20.35
C GLU A 107 18.24 11.60 20.77
N ASP A 108 19.13 10.67 21.14
CA ASP A 108 20.51 10.97 21.52
C ASP A 108 21.36 11.55 20.37
N PHE A 109 20.97 11.29 19.12
CA PHE A 109 21.62 11.87 17.93
C PHE A 109 21.14 13.30 17.65
N GLN A 110 19.94 13.67 18.13
CA GLN A 110 19.35 14.99 17.91
C GLN A 110 19.85 16.03 18.92
N ASN A 111 20.22 15.60 20.12
CA ASN A 111 20.64 16.48 21.23
C ASN A 111 22.13 16.90 21.22
N GLY A 112 22.83 16.71 20.10
CA GLY A 112 24.17 17.24 19.88
C GLY A 112 25.27 16.24 20.16
N VAL A 113 26.09 16.02 19.11
CA VAL A 113 27.34 15.29 19.16
C VAL A 113 28.33 16.02 20.08
N HIS A 114 28.30 15.68 21.36
CA HIS A 114 29.39 15.93 22.30
C HIS A 114 29.85 14.59 22.88
N GLY A 115 30.69 13.86 22.12
CA GLY A 115 31.54 12.82 22.71
C GLY A 115 31.39 11.39 22.20
N MET A 116 30.76 11.13 21.06
CA MET A 116 30.81 9.79 20.47
C MET A 116 32.22 9.51 19.88
N LYS A 117 33.12 8.97 20.72
CA LYS A 117 34.34 8.29 20.24
C LYS A 117 33.88 7.00 19.58
N VAL A 118 33.91 6.98 18.25
CA VAL A 118 33.83 5.73 17.48
C VAL A 118 35.04 4.88 17.86
N LYS A 119 34.82 3.83 18.65
CA LYS A 119 35.77 2.71 18.70
C LYS A 119 35.48 1.83 17.48
N LEU A 120 36.47 1.74 16.61
CA LEU A 120 36.57 0.70 15.58
C LEU A 120 36.62 -0.69 16.25
#